data_AF-A0A949VXQ1-F1
#
_entry.id   AF-A0A949VXQ1-F1
#
_cell.length_a   1.000
_cell.length_b   1.000
_cell.length_c   1.000
_cell.angle_alpha   90.00
_cell.angle_beta   90.00
_cell.angle_gamma   90.00
#
_symmetry.space_group_name_H-M   'P 1'
#
loop_
_entity.id
_entity.type
_entity.pdbx_description
1 polymer ?
#
loop_
_entity_poly.entity_id
_entity_poly.type
_entity_poly.pdbx_seq_one_letter_code
_entity_poly.pdbx_strand_id
1 'polypeptide(L)'
;MKTKIFSFVLAVLFISSMNVTAQDVNSSNYDAWKRNQVFVPDANVNKVPVAQYNSIPFLSNGQTPDRPTCLFEPFDSATWTIAMARNDDGSSASIALPFTFNLYGDLYTSVYINNNGNITFTSPYSTFTPFAFPSSPLAIVAPFFADVDTRNTLSGLVYYKMESNRMTITWDSVGYYNAHVDKRNTFQLIISDGSDPYIGIGNNVCFSYGDMNWTTGDASLGIGGFGPPSTAATLGVNKGDGTTFATLGRFCRDNSNYYGPGADTNGVHYLDCRGYCFNASNAGNICPVPSGFPGTAPVNVTCGTTYVGHYSMSAPEATQLVSGSVSGVPPNMTVNITNGLTCTFDVTYAPTAGDVGVHIVCFQGVDNFTPPCTTTVCVTYIVDCPGPVELTSFTSTVTNRDVTLNWSTATETNNSGFDIERSGGNNEWTKVGFVTGHGTVTVPLSYSFTDRGLASGVYNYRLKQIDFNGNFEYFNLSNEVIIGTPTTFSLKQNYPNPFNPSTKIEYAIPFDGKVSLSIFDMSGKEISKLVNGTQTAGYYSVNFDGTNLASGVYYYRIEVSGQNNFVDTRKMLLVK
;
A
#
# COMPACT_ATOMS: atom_id res chain seq x y z
N MET A 1 55.03 74.98 37.00
CA MET A 1 53.57 75.13 36.91
C MET A 1 53.02 73.86 36.29
N LYS A 2 52.17 73.10 37.01
CA LYS A 2 51.53 71.81 36.60
C LYS A 2 52.49 70.65 36.24
N THR A 3 52.16 69.37 36.35
CA THR A 3 51.52 68.49 37.36
C THR A 3 51.83 67.06 36.87
N LYS A 4 51.96 66.09 37.79
CA LYS A 4 52.30 64.67 37.49
C LYS A 4 51.24 63.98 36.60
N ILE A 5 51.62 62.88 35.93
CA ILE A 5 51.19 61.50 36.24
C ILE A 5 51.86 60.50 35.27
N PHE A 6 52.47 59.45 35.84
CA PHE A 6 52.83 58.22 35.13
C PHE A 6 51.66 57.24 35.27
N SER A 7 51.27 56.55 34.20
CA SER A 7 50.43 55.34 34.27
C SER A 7 50.96 54.29 33.30
N PHE A 8 51.69 53.31 33.83
CA PHE A 8 51.88 52.02 33.17
C PHE A 8 50.63 51.16 33.47
N VAL A 9 49.92 50.72 32.44
CA VAL A 9 48.84 49.74 32.61
C VAL A 9 49.46 48.34 32.59
N LEU A 10 49.58 47.74 33.76
CA LEU A 10 49.98 46.34 33.92
C LEU A 10 48.77 45.45 33.67
N ALA A 11 48.67 44.88 32.46
CA ALA A 11 47.64 43.90 32.14
C ALA A 11 47.96 42.54 32.79
N VAL A 12 47.37 42.29 33.97
CA VAL A 12 47.43 40.98 34.62
C VAL A 12 46.50 40.02 33.87
N LEU A 13 47.06 39.10 33.08
CA LEU A 13 46.31 37.97 32.55
C LEU A 13 45.93 37.04 33.71
N PHE A 14 44.67 37.09 34.15
CA PHE A 14 44.07 35.98 34.84
C PHE A 14 43.81 34.85 33.84
N ILE A 15 44.65 33.82 33.86
CA ILE A 15 44.33 32.53 33.25
C ILE A 15 43.31 31.86 34.17
N SER A 16 42.03 32.13 33.97
CA SER A 16 40.97 31.26 34.50
C SER A 16 40.99 29.97 33.70
N SER A 17 41.47 28.89 34.31
CA SER A 17 41.27 27.54 33.80
C SER A 17 39.77 27.21 33.81
N MET A 18 39.07 27.52 32.71
CA MET A 18 37.71 27.04 32.53
C MET A 18 37.78 25.54 32.29
N ASN A 19 37.55 24.78 33.37
CA ASN A 19 37.11 23.40 33.25
C ASN A 19 35.77 23.44 32.50
N VAL A 20 35.81 23.24 31.19
CA VAL A 20 34.63 22.95 30.38
C VAL A 20 34.20 21.53 30.76
N THR A 21 33.46 21.43 31.87
CA THR A 21 32.63 20.25 32.12
C THR A 21 31.68 20.12 30.96
N ALA A 22 31.69 18.98 30.28
CA ALA A 22 30.75 18.69 29.20
C ALA A 22 29.33 18.96 29.71
N GLN A 23 28.67 19.94 29.09
CA GLN A 23 27.36 20.39 29.50
C GLN A 23 26.34 19.36 29.01
N ASP A 24 25.39 18.98 29.87
CA ASP A 24 24.34 18.03 29.51
C ASP A 24 23.55 18.56 28.31
N VAL A 25 23.58 17.79 27.22
CA VAL A 25 22.97 18.12 25.92
C VAL A 25 21.44 18.14 25.96
N ASN A 26 20.82 17.68 27.06
CA ASN A 26 19.38 17.82 27.31
C ASN A 26 19.05 18.85 28.40
N SER A 27 20.00 19.74 28.75
CA SER A 27 19.78 20.79 29.75
C SER A 27 19.15 22.06 29.17
N SER A 28 18.29 22.72 29.96
CA SER A 28 17.67 24.01 29.60
C SER A 28 18.66 25.11 29.21
N ASN A 29 19.90 25.01 29.71
CA ASN A 29 20.98 25.95 29.42
C ASN A 29 21.64 25.66 28.06
N TYR A 30 21.71 24.39 27.65
CA TYR A 30 22.13 23.99 26.31
C TYR A 30 21.08 24.43 25.27
N ASP A 31 19.80 24.22 25.55
CA ASP A 31 18.70 24.72 24.71
C ASP A 31 18.70 26.24 24.56
N ALA A 32 19.01 26.97 25.64
CA ALA A 32 19.12 28.42 25.61
C ALA A 32 20.30 28.89 24.74
N TRP A 33 21.40 28.12 24.69
CA TRP A 33 22.50 28.37 23.78
C TRP A 33 22.13 28.04 22.32
N LYS A 34 21.50 26.89 22.03
CA LYS A 34 20.95 26.56 20.70
C LYS A 34 20.01 27.67 20.18
N ARG A 35 19.08 28.16 21.02
CA ARG A 35 18.17 29.27 20.66
C ARG A 35 18.87 30.57 20.25
N ASN A 36 20.08 30.83 20.76
CA ASN A 36 20.86 32.01 20.38
C ASN A 36 21.62 31.86 19.04
N GLN A 37 21.63 30.66 18.45
CA GLN A 37 22.18 30.40 17.10
C GLN A 37 21.12 30.61 15.99
N VAL A 38 19.84 30.71 16.35
CA VAL A 38 18.73 30.83 15.40
C VAL A 38 18.73 32.22 14.75
N PHE A 39 18.89 32.26 13.43
CA PHE A 39 18.67 33.48 12.66
C PHE A 39 17.16 33.73 12.52
N VAL A 40 16.66 34.80 13.13
CA VAL A 40 15.23 35.17 13.07
C VAL A 40 14.97 36.03 11.83
N PRO A 41 14.17 35.57 10.84
CA PRO A 41 13.65 36.42 9.78
C PRO A 41 12.48 37.26 10.30
N ASP A 42 12.30 38.45 9.75
CA ASP A 42 11.22 39.38 10.14
C ASP A 42 9.83 38.76 9.89
N ALA A 43 8.92 38.93 10.84
CA ALA A 43 7.73 38.09 10.97
C ALA A 43 6.43 38.83 10.66
N ASN A 44 5.67 38.35 9.67
CA ASN A 44 4.25 38.68 9.48
C ASN A 44 3.52 37.59 8.68
N VAL A 45 2.61 36.85 9.34
CA VAL A 45 1.25 36.45 8.88
C VAL A 45 0.57 35.68 10.02
N ASN A 46 -0.69 36.03 10.32
CA ASN A 46 -1.48 35.47 11.44
C ASN A 46 -1.93 34.02 11.22
N LYS A 47 -2.02 33.23 12.30
CA LYS A 47 -2.83 32.00 12.41
C LYS A 47 -3.61 31.98 13.74
N VAL A 48 -4.86 31.52 13.70
CA VAL A 48 -5.81 31.50 14.84
C VAL A 48 -5.92 30.06 15.42
N PRO A 49 -6.17 29.84 16.74
CA PRO A 49 -5.81 28.56 17.40
C PRO A 49 -6.93 27.81 18.16
N VAL A 50 -6.58 26.63 18.73
CA VAL A 50 -7.25 25.84 19.83
C VAL A 50 -8.44 24.94 19.40
N ALA A 51 -8.70 23.69 19.87
CA ALA A 51 -8.12 22.73 20.86
C ALA A 51 -8.23 21.26 20.31
N GLN A 52 -7.35 20.28 20.60
CA GLN A 52 -7.17 19.49 21.86
C GLN A 52 -8.44 18.73 22.31
N TYR A 53 -8.50 17.42 22.57
CA TYR A 53 -7.54 16.30 22.71
C TYR A 53 -8.17 15.02 22.03
N ASN A 54 -7.64 13.78 22.02
CA ASN A 54 -6.51 13.13 22.69
C ASN A 54 -5.94 11.93 21.89
N SER A 55 -4.64 11.63 22.02
CA SER A 55 -3.83 10.70 21.17
C SER A 55 -3.88 11.05 19.67
N ILE A 56 -2.72 11.11 18.99
CA ILE A 56 -2.64 11.65 17.62
C ILE A 56 -2.17 10.57 16.63
N PRO A 57 -3.09 9.99 15.84
CA PRO A 57 -2.78 9.46 14.51
C PRO A 57 -2.33 10.60 13.58
N PHE A 58 -1.66 10.27 12.48
CA PHE A 58 -1.39 11.23 11.39
C PHE A 58 -2.67 11.97 10.96
N LEU A 59 -2.53 13.21 10.47
CA LEU A 59 -3.67 14.07 10.07
C LEU A 59 -4.58 13.35 9.07
N SER A 60 -5.71 12.83 9.57
CA SER A 60 -6.66 12.06 8.79
C SER A 60 -7.53 12.96 7.93
N ASN A 61 -7.12 13.20 6.69
CA ASN A 61 -7.96 13.88 5.70
C ASN A 61 -8.87 12.87 4.97
N GLY A 62 -9.87 12.35 5.70
CA GLY A 62 -11.11 11.83 5.11
C GLY A 62 -11.15 10.40 4.56
N GLN A 63 -10.04 9.68 4.41
CA GLN A 63 -10.02 8.23 4.08
C GLN A 63 -9.03 7.45 4.98
N THR A 64 -9.01 6.12 4.85
CA THR A 64 -8.49 5.13 5.81
C THR A 64 -6.98 5.23 6.15
N PRO A 65 -6.53 4.67 7.30
CA PRO A 65 -5.28 5.08 7.96
C PRO A 65 -4.05 4.32 7.48
N ASP A 66 -3.60 4.58 6.25
CA ASP A 66 -2.38 3.98 5.72
C ASP A 66 -1.18 4.92 5.85
N ARG A 67 -0.25 4.58 6.76
CA ARG A 67 1.16 4.96 6.60
C ARG A 67 1.60 4.45 5.22
N PRO A 68 2.25 5.25 4.36
CA PRO A 68 3.00 4.70 3.25
C PRO A 68 4.24 3.96 3.83
N THR A 69 4.08 2.69 4.20
CA THR A 69 5.19 1.83 4.68
C THR A 69 5.94 1.24 3.49
N CYS A 70 6.47 2.14 2.65
CA CYS A 70 7.42 1.87 1.58
C CYS A 70 8.87 1.77 2.08
N LEU A 71 9.04 1.69 3.42
CA LEU A 71 10.26 1.23 4.06
C LEU A 71 10.58 -0.22 3.63
N PHE A 72 11.86 -0.56 3.57
CA PHE A 72 12.28 -1.94 3.26
C PHE A 72 11.77 -2.94 4.29
N GLU A 73 11.91 -2.65 5.58
CA GLU A 73 11.37 -3.49 6.64
C GLU A 73 10.11 -2.86 7.27
N PRO A 74 8.95 -3.56 7.25
CA PRO A 74 7.73 -3.09 7.89
C PRO A 74 7.95 -2.78 9.37
N PHE A 75 7.68 -1.55 9.77
CA PHE A 75 7.89 -1.07 11.13
C PHE A 75 6.73 -1.47 12.07
N ASP A 76 7.08 -2.10 13.20
CA ASP A 76 6.14 -2.43 14.28
C ASP A 76 6.70 -2.00 15.65
N SER A 77 6.14 -0.94 16.21
CA SER A 77 6.55 -0.42 17.53
C SER A 77 6.25 -1.35 18.71
N ALA A 78 5.44 -2.41 18.52
CA ALA A 78 5.14 -3.38 19.58
C ALA A 78 6.22 -4.47 19.73
N THR A 79 6.98 -4.77 18.67
CA THR A 79 8.03 -5.81 18.66
C THR A 79 9.45 -5.27 18.56
N TRP A 80 9.62 -3.99 18.21
CA TRP A 80 10.93 -3.34 18.08
C TRP A 80 11.38 -2.69 19.40
N THR A 81 12.70 -2.54 19.57
CA THR A 81 13.29 -1.92 20.78
C THR A 81 13.45 -0.43 20.60
N ILE A 82 13.04 0.38 21.58
CA ILE A 82 13.31 1.83 21.60
C ILE A 82 14.82 2.06 21.76
N ALA A 83 15.44 2.81 20.85
CA ALA A 83 16.88 3.07 20.86
C ALA A 83 17.32 3.99 22.02
N MET A 84 16.48 4.96 22.36
CA MET A 84 16.74 6.02 23.34
C MET A 84 15.43 6.68 23.80
N ALA A 85 15.41 7.26 25.01
CA ALA A 85 14.29 8.06 25.48
C ALA A 85 14.14 9.37 24.67
N ARG A 86 12.98 10.03 24.75
CA ARG A 86 12.71 11.31 24.09
C ARG A 86 13.77 12.36 24.44
N ASN A 87 14.41 12.95 23.42
CA ASN A 87 15.57 13.83 23.55
C ASN A 87 15.74 14.74 22.31
N ASP A 88 16.76 15.61 22.33
CA ASP A 88 17.19 16.45 21.21
C ASP A 88 18.45 15.88 20.54
N ASP A 89 19.63 16.04 21.17
CA ASP A 89 20.92 15.60 20.63
C ASP A 89 21.50 14.36 21.33
N GLY A 90 20.63 13.53 21.90
CA GLY A 90 21.00 12.30 22.59
C GLY A 90 21.32 11.14 21.66
N SER A 91 21.83 10.07 22.26
CA SER A 91 22.19 8.82 21.60
C SER A 91 21.77 7.62 22.45
N SER A 92 21.72 6.44 21.83
CA SER A 92 21.70 5.17 22.54
C SER A 92 23.00 4.97 23.34
N ALA A 93 22.99 4.00 24.25
CA ALA A 93 24.24 3.36 24.68
C ALA A 93 24.92 2.64 23.49
N SER A 94 26.15 2.17 23.68
CA SER A 94 26.79 1.30 22.69
C SER A 94 26.03 -0.03 22.57
N ILE A 95 25.56 -0.35 21.37
CA ILE A 95 24.84 -1.59 21.05
C ILE A 95 25.83 -2.53 20.37
N ALA A 96 26.03 -3.71 20.93
CA ALA A 96 26.85 -4.76 20.31
C ALA A 96 26.10 -5.36 19.10
N LEU A 97 26.82 -5.54 17.99
CA LEU A 97 26.33 -6.22 16.80
C LEU A 97 26.65 -7.73 16.91
N PRO A 98 25.72 -8.64 16.58
CA PRO A 98 25.99 -10.08 16.52
C PRO A 98 26.79 -10.48 15.27
N PHE A 99 27.06 -9.51 14.37
CA PHE A 99 27.83 -9.63 13.15
C PHE A 99 28.87 -8.51 13.07
N THR A 100 29.81 -8.61 12.12
CA THR A 100 30.81 -7.57 11.87
C THR A 100 30.34 -6.68 10.72
N PHE A 101 30.04 -5.42 11.00
CA PHE A 101 29.79 -4.42 9.96
C PHE A 101 31.12 -3.92 9.38
N ASN A 102 31.19 -3.73 8.05
CA ASN A 102 32.37 -3.27 7.34
C ASN A 102 32.08 -1.94 6.63
N LEU A 103 32.79 -0.88 7.01
CA LEU A 103 32.72 0.44 6.39
C LEU A 103 34.11 0.79 5.85
N TYR A 104 34.25 0.75 4.52
CA TYR A 104 35.49 1.04 3.79
C TYR A 104 36.72 0.29 4.32
N GLY A 105 36.54 -1.00 4.68
CA GLY A 105 37.58 -1.86 5.24
C GLY A 105 37.71 -1.81 6.77
N ASP A 106 37.11 -0.82 7.45
CA ASP A 106 37.11 -0.76 8.91
C ASP A 106 35.99 -1.65 9.46
N LEU A 107 36.36 -2.50 10.43
CA LEU A 107 35.46 -3.52 10.99
C LEU A 107 34.90 -3.06 12.34
N TYR A 108 33.57 -3.04 12.43
CA TYR A 108 32.84 -2.58 13.60
C TYR A 108 31.92 -3.68 14.14
N THR A 109 32.01 -3.93 15.44
CA THR A 109 31.18 -4.91 16.18
C THR A 109 30.24 -4.24 17.19
N SER A 110 30.16 -2.91 17.15
CA SER A 110 29.25 -2.11 17.98
C SER A 110 28.88 -0.81 17.29
N VAL A 111 27.72 -0.25 17.65
CA VAL A 111 27.16 0.98 17.07
C VAL A 111 26.50 1.85 18.14
N TYR A 112 26.49 3.16 17.90
CA TYR A 112 25.65 4.14 18.60
C TYR A 112 24.60 4.66 17.62
N ILE A 113 23.33 4.63 18.03
CA ILE A 113 22.25 5.29 17.30
C ILE A 113 22.14 6.71 17.84
N ASN A 114 22.18 7.72 16.97
CA ASN A 114 22.06 9.12 17.36
C ASN A 114 20.68 9.66 16.97
N ASN A 115 20.07 10.49 17.81
CA ASN A 115 18.72 11.01 17.58
C ASN A 115 18.63 11.77 16.25
N ASN A 116 19.68 12.52 15.90
CA ASN A 116 19.90 13.28 14.68
C ASN A 116 20.13 12.44 13.40
N GLY A 117 19.36 11.36 13.23
CA GLY A 117 19.22 10.62 11.96
C GLY A 117 20.47 9.94 11.41
N ASN A 118 21.39 9.53 12.29
CA ASN A 118 22.65 8.89 11.92
C ASN A 118 23.13 7.85 12.94
N ILE A 119 24.10 7.03 12.53
CA ILE A 119 24.85 6.13 13.42
C ILE A 119 26.36 6.41 13.38
N THR A 120 27.02 6.16 14.50
CA THR A 120 28.48 6.27 14.68
C THR A 120 29.01 5.06 15.44
N PHE A 121 30.31 4.77 15.34
CA PHE A 121 30.85 3.48 15.82
C PHE A 121 31.80 3.58 17.01
N THR A 122 32.48 4.72 17.17
CA THR A 122 33.50 4.93 18.22
C THR A 122 32.94 5.64 19.46
N SER A 123 32.07 6.63 19.26
CA SER A 123 31.42 7.40 20.32
C SER A 123 30.00 7.82 19.90
N PRO A 124 29.10 8.15 20.85
CA PRO A 124 27.86 8.86 20.54
C PRO A 124 28.16 10.22 19.89
N TYR A 125 27.20 10.76 19.13
CA TYR A 125 27.38 11.98 18.36
C TYR A 125 26.16 12.91 18.43
N SER A 126 26.36 14.07 19.08
CA SER A 126 25.32 15.04 19.45
C SER A 126 25.35 16.33 18.61
N THR A 127 26.00 16.32 17.44
CA THR A 127 25.95 17.49 16.54
C THR A 127 24.59 17.51 15.84
N PHE A 128 24.00 18.70 15.74
CA PHE A 128 22.68 18.94 15.15
C PHE A 128 22.76 19.51 13.73
N THR A 129 23.67 20.46 13.49
CA THR A 129 23.86 21.06 12.16
C THR A 129 24.56 20.08 11.22
N PRO A 130 23.92 19.67 10.11
CA PRO A 130 24.53 18.73 9.16
C PRO A 130 25.64 19.39 8.35
N PHE A 131 26.63 18.58 7.96
CA PHE A 131 27.74 18.97 7.09
C PHE A 131 27.82 18.05 5.87
N ALA A 132 28.49 18.51 4.82
CA ALA A 132 28.75 17.69 3.63
C ALA A 132 29.87 16.68 3.87
N PHE A 133 29.75 15.49 3.29
CA PHE A 133 30.83 14.52 3.22
C PHE A 133 31.78 14.86 2.04
N PRO A 134 33.10 14.57 2.16
CA PRO A 134 33.75 13.84 3.24
C PRO A 134 34.01 14.71 4.48
N SER A 135 34.18 14.06 5.63
CA SER A 135 34.60 14.72 6.87
C SER A 135 35.58 13.86 7.67
N SER A 136 36.26 14.47 8.64
CA SER A 136 37.22 13.82 9.53
C SER A 136 37.14 14.42 10.94
N PRO A 137 37.32 13.63 12.03
CA PRO A 137 37.68 12.22 12.09
C PRO A 137 36.48 11.24 12.21
N LEU A 138 35.29 11.62 11.74
CA LEU A 138 34.05 10.91 12.09
C LEU A 138 33.65 9.81 11.08
N ALA A 139 33.74 8.55 11.50
CA ALA A 139 33.06 7.43 10.83
C ALA A 139 31.55 7.48 11.11
N ILE A 140 30.73 7.67 10.07
CA ILE A 140 29.28 7.91 10.17
C ILE A 140 28.53 7.29 9.00
N VAL A 141 27.35 6.71 9.30
CA VAL A 141 26.35 6.30 8.29
C VAL A 141 25.07 7.10 8.59
N ALA A 142 24.62 7.87 7.60
CA ALA A 142 23.55 8.84 7.74
C ALA A 142 22.43 8.55 6.71
N PRO A 143 21.34 7.85 7.10
CA PRO A 143 20.13 7.80 6.28
C PRO A 143 19.45 9.17 6.20
N PHE A 144 19.57 10.05 7.20
CA PHE A 144 19.07 11.42 7.15
C PHE A 144 19.66 12.27 8.27
N PHE A 145 20.92 12.71 8.16
CA PHE A 145 21.52 13.55 9.21
C PHE A 145 20.88 14.95 9.20
N ALA A 146 20.10 15.25 10.25
CA ALA A 146 19.38 16.51 10.50
C ALA A 146 19.14 16.75 12.01
N ASP A 147 18.72 17.96 12.39
CA ASP A 147 18.40 18.41 13.76
C ASP A 147 17.02 17.88 14.21
N VAL A 148 16.99 16.60 14.60
CA VAL A 148 15.77 15.83 14.95
C VAL A 148 15.38 16.13 16.40
N ASP A 149 14.08 16.34 16.67
CA ASP A 149 13.59 16.54 18.03
C ASP A 149 12.45 15.56 18.37
N THR A 150 12.69 14.72 19.38
CA THR A 150 11.70 13.75 19.89
C THR A 150 11.11 14.14 21.24
N ARG A 151 11.44 15.32 21.80
CA ARG A 151 10.94 15.81 23.11
C ARG A 151 9.44 16.05 23.10
N ASN A 152 8.89 16.57 22.01
CA ASN A 152 7.45 16.73 21.85
C ASN A 152 6.77 15.35 21.86
N THR A 153 5.80 15.14 22.75
CA THR A 153 5.09 13.84 22.86
C THR A 153 4.32 13.44 21.61
N LEU A 154 4.07 14.39 20.70
CA LEU A 154 3.44 14.16 19.40
C LEU A 154 4.44 13.72 18.32
N SER A 155 5.73 14.01 18.49
CA SER A 155 6.82 13.44 17.70
C SER A 155 6.89 11.94 17.97
N GLY A 156 7.31 11.14 17.00
CA GLY A 156 7.58 9.72 17.22
C GLY A 156 8.90 9.48 17.96
N LEU A 157 9.54 8.35 17.69
CA LEU A 157 10.73 7.88 18.40
C LEU A 157 11.65 7.09 17.46
N VAL A 158 12.88 6.86 17.92
CA VAL A 158 13.86 6.02 17.23
C VAL A 158 13.79 4.59 17.78
N TYR A 159 13.62 3.63 16.90
CA TYR A 159 13.52 2.20 17.20
C TYR A 159 14.57 1.40 16.45
N TYR A 160 14.92 0.23 16.96
CA TYR A 160 15.72 -0.74 16.23
C TYR A 160 15.23 -2.19 16.43
N LYS A 161 15.55 -3.02 15.46
CA LYS A 161 15.41 -4.48 15.48
C LYS A 161 16.77 -5.09 15.17
N MET A 162 17.11 -6.18 15.87
CA MET A 162 18.37 -6.89 15.71
C MET A 162 18.10 -8.33 15.25
N GLU A 163 18.81 -8.76 14.22
CA GLU A 163 18.82 -10.13 13.71
C GLU A 163 20.28 -10.64 13.66
N SER A 164 20.53 -11.90 13.31
CA SER A 164 21.86 -12.52 13.41
C SER A 164 22.94 -11.85 12.54
N ASN A 165 22.55 -11.34 11.37
CA ASN A 165 23.41 -10.78 10.33
C ASN A 165 22.99 -9.37 9.89
N ARG A 166 21.96 -8.78 10.52
CA ARG A 166 21.38 -7.48 10.15
C ARG A 166 20.88 -6.72 11.39
N MET A 167 20.99 -5.39 11.33
CA MET A 167 20.33 -4.47 12.24
C MET A 167 19.53 -3.46 11.42
N THR A 168 18.28 -3.26 11.80
CA THR A 168 17.39 -2.26 11.18
C THR A 168 17.03 -1.19 12.21
N ILE A 169 17.10 0.07 11.83
CA ILE A 169 16.86 1.24 12.70
C ILE A 169 15.86 2.14 11.97
N THR A 170 14.78 2.55 12.65
CA THR A 170 13.75 3.43 12.09
C THR A 170 13.57 4.65 12.99
N TRP A 171 13.70 5.84 12.41
CA TRP A 171 13.24 7.10 12.98
C TRP A 171 11.79 7.28 12.51
N ASP A 172 10.83 6.84 13.33
CA ASP A 172 9.40 6.83 12.99
C ASP A 172 8.75 8.18 13.32
N SER A 173 8.14 8.83 12.33
CA SER A 173 7.35 10.06 12.50
C SER A 173 8.05 11.15 13.35
N VAL A 174 9.35 11.34 13.15
CA VAL A 174 10.16 12.26 13.96
C VAL A 174 10.00 13.71 13.49
N GLY A 175 9.85 14.61 14.46
CA GLY A 175 9.85 16.07 14.30
C GLY A 175 11.25 16.67 14.31
N TYR A 176 11.32 18.00 14.31
CA TYR A 176 12.56 18.76 14.19
C TYR A 176 12.68 19.84 15.27
N TYR A 177 13.91 20.25 15.57
CA TYR A 177 14.17 21.30 16.54
C TYR A 177 13.51 22.62 16.12
N ASN A 178 12.81 23.37 16.98
CA ASN A 178 12.69 23.23 18.44
C ASN A 178 11.34 22.62 18.85
N ALA A 179 11.28 21.30 18.99
CA ALA A 179 10.08 20.52 19.33
C ALA A 179 8.89 20.66 18.35
N HIS A 180 9.15 20.98 17.07
CA HIS A 180 8.15 21.09 16.02
C HIS A 180 7.63 19.72 15.57
N VAL A 181 6.33 19.66 15.28
CA VAL A 181 5.60 18.43 14.92
C VAL A 181 4.54 18.65 13.83
N ASP A 182 4.50 19.84 13.24
CA ASP A 182 3.65 20.20 12.08
C ASP A 182 4.11 19.51 10.79
N LYS A 183 5.41 19.19 10.70
CA LYS A 183 6.01 18.30 9.69
C LYS A 183 6.79 17.21 10.39
N ARG A 184 6.85 16.04 9.76
CA ARG A 184 7.53 14.85 10.30
C ARG A 184 8.17 14.07 9.17
N ASN A 185 9.22 13.34 9.52
CA ASN A 185 9.95 12.45 8.64
C ASN A 185 9.85 11.02 9.17
N THR A 186 9.78 10.05 8.26
CA THR A 186 9.91 8.62 8.60
C THR A 186 10.97 7.99 7.71
N PHE A 187 12.07 7.55 8.30
CA PHE A 187 13.19 6.98 7.54
C PHE A 187 13.87 5.84 8.29
N GLN A 188 14.47 4.93 7.52
CA GLN A 188 15.01 3.68 8.00
C GLN A 188 16.42 3.44 7.45
N LEU A 189 17.32 3.01 8.34
CA LEU A 189 18.64 2.47 8.03
C LEU A 189 18.63 0.97 8.26
N ILE A 190 19.26 0.25 7.35
CA ILE A 190 19.66 -1.14 7.52
C ILE A 190 21.17 -1.24 7.40
N ILE A 191 21.82 -1.95 8.32
CA ILE A 191 23.21 -2.40 8.20
C ILE A 191 23.30 -3.92 8.34
N SER A 192 24.20 -4.57 7.59
CA SER A 192 24.40 -6.03 7.63
C SER A 192 25.89 -6.42 7.47
N ASP A 193 26.19 -7.72 7.52
CA ASP A 193 27.50 -8.28 7.14
C ASP A 193 27.67 -8.52 5.62
N GLY A 194 26.68 -8.17 4.80
CA GLY A 194 26.65 -8.42 3.37
C GLY A 194 26.10 -9.78 2.94
N SER A 195 25.75 -10.67 3.88
CA SER A 195 25.20 -12.01 3.57
C SER A 195 23.68 -12.02 3.38
N ASP A 196 22.99 -10.96 3.76
CA ASP A 196 21.53 -10.97 3.92
C ASP A 196 20.79 -10.85 2.56
N PRO A 197 20.00 -11.87 2.15
CA PRO A 197 19.23 -11.80 0.91
C PRO A 197 18.09 -10.78 0.96
N TYR A 198 17.63 -10.36 2.14
CA TYR A 198 16.54 -9.39 2.32
C TYR A 198 16.83 -8.04 1.67
N ILE A 199 18.10 -7.62 1.70
CA ILE A 199 18.58 -6.38 1.09
C ILE A 199 19.42 -6.61 -0.18
N GLY A 200 19.44 -7.83 -0.69
CA GLY A 200 20.31 -8.28 -1.78
C GLY A 200 21.71 -8.65 -1.29
N ILE A 201 22.13 -9.87 -1.62
CA ILE A 201 23.45 -10.41 -1.26
C ILE A 201 24.55 -9.50 -1.78
N GLY A 202 25.49 -9.13 -0.91
CA GLY A 202 26.57 -8.21 -1.19
C GLY A 202 26.30 -6.76 -0.76
N ASN A 203 25.05 -6.35 -0.55
CA ASN A 203 24.73 -5.05 0.05
C ASN A 203 24.84 -5.13 1.57
N ASN A 204 25.44 -4.10 2.18
CA ASN A 204 25.60 -4.01 3.63
C ASN A 204 25.08 -2.72 4.24
N VAL A 205 24.65 -1.75 3.42
CA VAL A 205 23.94 -0.54 3.84
C VAL A 205 22.71 -0.36 2.95
N CYS A 206 21.56 -0.11 3.56
CA CYS A 206 20.39 0.38 2.84
C CYS A 206 19.68 1.51 3.59
N PHE A 207 19.16 2.47 2.83
CA PHE A 207 18.28 3.52 3.33
C PHE A 207 16.91 3.37 2.66
N SER A 208 15.82 3.56 3.41
CA SER A 208 14.48 3.69 2.84
C SER A 208 13.66 4.74 3.60
N TYR A 209 12.69 5.33 2.91
CA TYR A 209 11.94 6.48 3.39
C TYR A 209 10.44 6.23 3.23
N GLY A 210 9.67 6.67 4.23
CA GLY A 210 8.22 6.75 4.18
C GLY A 210 7.82 8.11 3.64
N ASP A 211 7.25 8.93 4.52
CA ASP A 211 6.83 10.32 4.31
C ASP A 211 7.90 11.28 4.88
N MET A 212 8.40 12.24 4.07
CA MET A 212 9.56 13.09 4.35
C MET A 212 9.28 14.57 4.09
N ASN A 213 8.92 15.33 5.14
CA ASN A 213 8.40 16.70 5.03
C ASN A 213 9.35 17.82 5.48
N TRP A 214 10.50 17.54 6.09
CA TRP A 214 11.40 18.59 6.63
C TRP A 214 12.89 18.24 6.49
N THR A 215 13.76 19.24 6.59
CA THR A 215 15.22 19.12 6.37
C THR A 215 16.12 19.78 7.40
N THR A 216 15.67 20.87 8.05
CA THR A 216 16.55 21.68 8.90
C THR A 216 15.81 22.22 10.12
N GLY A 217 16.38 22.01 11.31
CA GLY A 217 15.90 22.59 12.57
C GLY A 217 16.28 24.06 12.74
N ASP A 218 15.56 24.77 13.59
CA ASP A 218 15.69 26.22 13.77
C ASP A 218 17.13 26.65 14.12
N ALA A 219 17.84 25.87 14.96
CA ALA A 219 19.22 26.15 15.38
C ALA A 219 20.26 26.02 14.25
N SER A 220 19.88 25.39 13.14
CA SER A 220 20.69 25.22 11.93
C SER A 220 20.24 26.17 10.81
N LEU A 221 19.78 27.37 11.16
CA LEU A 221 19.20 28.38 10.24
C LEU A 221 17.91 27.90 9.55
N GLY A 222 17.21 26.93 10.15
CA GLY A 222 15.94 26.42 9.66
C GLY A 222 14.79 27.42 9.87
N ILE A 223 13.90 27.51 8.88
CA ILE A 223 12.68 28.31 8.92
C ILE A 223 11.55 27.41 8.45
N GLY A 224 10.64 27.05 9.36
CA GLY A 224 9.52 26.16 9.03
C GLY A 224 9.95 24.75 8.59
N GLY A 225 11.12 24.28 9.01
CA GLY A 225 11.67 22.97 8.66
C GLY A 225 12.64 22.95 7.47
N PHE A 226 12.98 24.11 6.89
CA PHE A 226 13.87 24.22 5.73
C PHE A 226 14.98 25.24 5.94
N GLY A 227 16.20 24.91 5.51
CA GLY A 227 17.39 25.74 5.70
C GLY A 227 18.10 26.13 4.39
N PRO A 228 19.18 26.93 4.49
CA PRO A 228 20.08 27.17 3.36
C PRO A 228 20.91 25.91 2.99
N PRO A 229 21.49 25.84 1.78
CA PRO A 229 22.35 24.73 1.33
C PRO A 229 23.51 24.38 2.28
N SER A 230 24.01 25.35 3.04
CA SER A 230 25.07 25.14 4.05
C SER A 230 24.64 24.16 5.15
N THR A 231 23.37 24.12 5.51
CA THR A 231 22.81 23.30 6.61
C THR A 231 21.79 22.26 6.12
N ALA A 232 21.84 21.95 4.81
CA ALA A 232 21.08 20.89 4.18
C ALA A 232 21.33 19.53 4.84
N ALA A 233 20.28 18.75 5.06
CA ALA A 233 20.34 17.40 5.61
C ALA A 233 21.17 16.48 4.73
N THR A 234 22.00 15.62 5.34
CA THR A 234 22.99 14.81 4.62
C THR A 234 22.62 13.32 4.59
N LEU A 235 22.61 12.74 3.38
CA LEU A 235 22.41 11.31 3.13
C LEU A 235 23.71 10.69 2.62
N GLY A 236 24.18 9.62 3.26
CA GLY A 236 25.37 8.91 2.78
C GLY A 236 26.15 8.16 3.85
N VAL A 237 27.40 7.85 3.52
CA VAL A 237 28.39 7.21 4.40
C VAL A 237 29.72 7.93 4.31
N ASN A 238 30.46 8.00 5.42
CA ASN A 238 31.76 8.64 5.48
C ASN A 238 32.71 7.84 6.38
N LYS A 239 33.92 7.55 5.90
CA LYS A 239 34.93 6.76 6.62
C LYS A 239 35.51 7.51 7.83
N GLY A 240 35.56 8.84 7.78
CA GLY A 240 36.22 9.66 8.79
C GLY A 240 37.68 10.00 8.49
N ASP A 241 38.23 9.53 7.37
CA ASP A 241 39.59 9.88 6.92
C ASP A 241 39.68 11.27 6.24
N GLY A 242 38.54 11.89 5.93
CA GLY A 242 38.45 13.15 5.18
C GLY A 242 38.52 12.99 3.66
N THR A 243 38.51 11.76 3.14
CA THR A 243 38.64 11.46 1.70
C THR A 243 37.66 10.41 1.18
N THR A 244 37.33 9.40 1.97
CA THR A 244 36.55 8.23 1.53
C THR A 244 35.11 8.34 2.03
N PHE A 245 34.17 8.54 1.09
CA PHE A 245 32.76 8.78 1.37
C PHE A 245 31.89 8.46 0.16
N ALA A 246 30.58 8.40 0.41
CA ALA A 246 29.53 8.34 -0.60
C ALA A 246 28.35 9.21 -0.13
N THR A 247 27.74 9.95 -1.04
CA THR A 247 26.58 10.82 -0.80
C THR A 247 25.44 10.44 -1.73
N LEU A 248 24.21 10.42 -1.22
CA LEU A 248 22.99 10.30 -2.04
C LEU A 248 22.23 11.62 -2.16
N GLY A 249 22.90 12.72 -1.81
CA GLY A 249 22.39 14.08 -1.92
C GLY A 249 22.36 14.81 -0.59
N ARG A 250 22.27 16.14 -0.69
CA ARG A 250 21.96 17.01 0.45
C ARG A 250 20.67 17.78 0.18
N PHE A 251 19.82 17.84 1.21
CA PHE A 251 18.40 18.19 1.07
C PHE A 251 18.09 19.44 1.90
N CYS A 252 17.51 20.46 1.26
CA CYS A 252 17.13 21.70 1.94
C CYS A 252 15.84 22.35 1.39
N ARG A 253 15.21 21.77 0.36
CA ARG A 253 14.06 22.39 -0.31
C ARG A 253 12.74 21.66 -0.07
N ASP A 254 11.67 22.45 -0.03
CA ASP A 254 10.28 22.01 -0.02
C ASP A 254 9.79 21.78 -1.46
N ASN A 255 10.13 20.62 -2.04
CA ASN A 255 9.64 20.09 -3.34
C ASN A 255 10.20 18.67 -3.58
N SER A 256 9.90 18.07 -4.72
CA SER A 256 10.39 16.74 -5.14
C SER A 256 11.54 16.77 -6.16
N ASN A 257 12.21 17.92 -6.38
CA ASN A 257 13.25 18.02 -7.40
C ASN A 257 14.57 17.42 -6.91
N TYR A 258 15.17 16.54 -7.70
CA TYR A 258 16.50 15.99 -7.44
C TYR A 258 17.48 16.40 -8.53
N TYR A 259 18.54 17.07 -8.11
CA TYR A 259 19.63 17.58 -8.96
C TYR A 259 20.87 16.68 -8.91
N GLY A 260 20.84 15.63 -8.10
CA GLY A 260 21.87 14.59 -8.02
C GLY A 260 22.55 14.47 -6.65
N PRO A 261 23.41 13.45 -6.51
CA PRO A 261 24.04 13.08 -5.24
C PRO A 261 25.05 14.12 -4.71
N GLY A 262 25.64 14.92 -5.60
CA GLY A 262 26.54 16.02 -5.26
C GLY A 262 25.86 17.38 -5.08
N ALA A 263 24.52 17.47 -5.09
CA ALA A 263 23.80 18.73 -4.95
C ALA A 263 23.34 18.96 -3.50
N ASP A 264 23.54 20.19 -3.00
CA ASP A 264 23.04 20.66 -1.70
C ASP A 264 21.57 21.12 -1.73
N THR A 265 20.97 21.17 -2.92
CA THR A 265 19.67 21.83 -3.17
C THR A 265 18.55 20.85 -3.50
N ASN A 266 18.68 19.58 -3.13
CA ASN A 266 17.64 18.59 -3.39
C ASN A 266 16.38 18.87 -2.56
N GLY A 267 15.24 18.53 -3.14
CA GLY A 267 13.93 18.61 -2.52
C GLY A 267 13.61 17.37 -1.69
N VAL A 268 13.11 17.55 -0.47
CA VAL A 268 12.94 16.46 0.51
C VAL A 268 11.90 15.42 0.06
N HIS A 269 10.78 15.86 -0.53
CA HIS A 269 9.72 15.02 -1.07
C HIS A 269 10.16 14.20 -2.31
N TYR A 270 11.42 14.31 -2.73
CA TYR A 270 11.99 13.34 -3.67
C TYR A 270 12.20 11.98 -3.00
N LEU A 271 12.52 11.97 -1.70
CA LEU A 271 12.84 10.76 -0.97
C LEU A 271 11.62 9.88 -0.70
N ASP A 272 10.40 10.44 -0.74
CA ASP A 272 9.16 9.72 -0.43
C ASP A 272 9.08 8.39 -1.18
N CYS A 273 8.92 7.30 -0.42
CA CYS A 273 8.91 5.94 -0.94
C CYS A 273 10.10 5.51 -1.81
N ARG A 274 11.28 6.12 -1.62
CA ARG A 274 12.54 5.64 -2.21
C ARG A 274 13.28 4.68 -1.28
N GLY A 275 14.04 3.81 -1.92
CA GLY A 275 14.97 2.89 -1.29
C GLY A 275 16.28 2.86 -2.05
N TYR A 276 17.38 2.75 -1.31
CA TYR A 276 18.75 2.69 -1.82
C TYR A 276 19.47 1.57 -1.08
N CYS A 277 20.16 0.69 -1.80
CA CYS A 277 20.97 -0.39 -1.23
C CYS A 277 22.32 -0.46 -1.93
N PHE A 278 23.40 -0.57 -1.15
CA PHE A 278 24.76 -0.58 -1.69
C PHE A 278 25.75 -1.29 -0.76
N ASN A 279 26.96 -1.52 -1.27
CA ASN A 279 28.08 -2.09 -0.53
C ASN A 279 29.06 -1.00 -0.12
N ALA A 280 28.98 -0.57 1.14
CA ALA A 280 29.89 0.37 1.77
C ALA A 280 31.22 -0.24 2.23
N SER A 281 31.47 -1.54 2.00
CA SER A 281 32.76 -2.17 2.32
C SER A 281 33.87 -1.82 1.32
N ASN A 282 33.52 -1.43 0.09
CA ASN A 282 34.51 -1.25 -0.97
C ASN A 282 35.29 0.06 -0.83
N ALA A 283 36.62 -0.02 -0.72
CA ALA A 283 37.48 1.15 -0.53
C ALA A 283 37.58 2.01 -1.81
N GLY A 284 36.79 3.08 -1.89
CA GLY A 284 36.98 4.22 -2.80
C GLY A 284 36.22 4.18 -4.14
N ASN A 285 35.44 3.15 -4.43
CA ASN A 285 34.43 3.20 -5.50
C ASN A 285 33.21 2.33 -5.17
N ILE A 286 32.10 2.95 -4.78
CA ILE A 286 30.81 2.30 -4.59
C ILE A 286 30.08 2.29 -5.94
N CYS A 287 29.77 1.07 -6.42
CA CYS A 287 28.99 0.85 -7.64
C CYS A 287 27.69 1.70 -7.67
N PRO A 288 27.25 2.18 -8.85
CA PRO A 288 26.06 3.04 -8.99
C PRO A 288 24.82 2.53 -8.23
N VAL A 289 24.34 3.31 -7.27
CA VAL A 289 23.31 2.87 -6.32
C VAL A 289 21.93 2.88 -6.99
N PRO A 290 21.23 1.74 -7.07
CA PRO A 290 19.92 1.64 -7.72
C PRO A 290 18.80 2.20 -6.83
N SER A 291 17.81 2.83 -7.45
CA SER A 291 16.60 3.37 -6.80
C SER A 291 15.40 3.35 -7.76
N GLY A 292 14.20 3.13 -7.22
CA GLY A 292 12.94 3.12 -7.96
C GLY A 292 12.60 1.81 -8.69
N PHE A 293 13.53 0.84 -8.70
CA PHE A 293 13.26 -0.50 -9.22
C PHE A 293 12.20 -1.22 -8.37
N PRO A 294 11.36 -2.08 -8.97
CA PRO A 294 10.50 -2.98 -8.21
C PRO A 294 11.35 -3.94 -7.36
N GLY A 295 10.76 -4.44 -6.27
CA GLY A 295 11.40 -5.44 -5.41
C GLY A 295 11.52 -6.82 -6.08
N THR A 296 11.73 -7.86 -5.28
CA THR A 296 11.91 -9.24 -5.77
C THR A 296 10.65 -9.87 -6.37
N ALA A 297 9.49 -9.22 -6.25
CA ALA A 297 8.24 -9.64 -6.86
C ALA A 297 8.20 -9.27 -8.36
N PRO A 298 7.66 -10.13 -9.24
CA PRO A 298 7.54 -9.83 -10.66
C PRO A 298 6.53 -8.69 -10.92
N VAL A 299 6.80 -7.89 -11.95
CA VAL A 299 5.89 -6.87 -12.47
C VAL A 299 4.89 -7.55 -13.40
N ASN A 300 3.64 -7.69 -12.97
CA ASN A 300 2.57 -8.20 -13.82
C ASN A 300 2.07 -7.09 -14.75
N VAL A 301 2.01 -7.35 -16.05
CA VAL A 301 1.52 -6.41 -17.08
C VAL A 301 0.46 -7.09 -17.93
N THR A 302 -0.72 -6.47 -18.04
CA THR A 302 -1.82 -7.01 -18.85
C THR A 302 -1.78 -6.43 -20.26
N CYS A 303 -2.00 -7.27 -21.27
CA CYS A 303 -2.04 -6.83 -22.66
C CYS A 303 -3.14 -5.79 -22.91
N GLY A 304 -2.84 -4.80 -23.76
CA GLY A 304 -3.73 -3.65 -23.97
C GLY A 304 -3.66 -2.58 -22.87
N THR A 305 -2.88 -2.80 -21.80
CA THR A 305 -2.49 -1.74 -20.85
C THR A 305 -1.06 -1.26 -21.13
N THR A 306 -0.72 -0.06 -20.66
CA THR A 306 0.65 0.47 -20.73
C THR A 306 1.24 0.54 -19.32
N TYR A 307 2.27 -0.25 -19.06
CA TYR A 307 3.11 -0.10 -17.88
C TYR A 307 4.09 1.07 -18.08
N VAL A 308 4.29 1.87 -17.03
CA VAL A 308 5.31 2.92 -16.96
C VAL A 308 6.15 2.72 -15.70
N GLY A 309 7.47 2.73 -15.84
CA GLY A 309 8.43 2.63 -14.74
C GLY A 309 9.52 3.70 -14.85
N HIS A 310 9.87 4.30 -13.71
CA HIS A 310 10.91 5.34 -13.64
C HIS A 310 12.02 4.87 -12.69
N TYR A 311 13.09 4.29 -13.25
CA TYR A 311 14.20 3.74 -12.46
C TYR A 311 15.43 4.63 -12.57
N SER A 312 16.34 4.49 -11.60
CA SER A 312 17.55 5.32 -11.53
C SER A 312 18.74 4.57 -10.92
N MET A 313 19.95 4.91 -11.36
CA MET A 313 21.20 4.52 -10.71
C MET A 313 22.07 5.77 -10.50
N SER A 314 22.37 6.11 -9.25
CA SER A 314 23.17 7.29 -8.87
C SER A 314 24.58 6.89 -8.47
N ALA A 315 25.58 7.55 -9.04
CA ALA A 315 26.97 7.48 -8.61
C ALA A 315 27.13 8.25 -7.28
N PRO A 316 27.44 7.61 -6.14
CA PRO A 316 27.40 8.32 -4.86
C PRO A 316 28.70 9.08 -4.56
N GLU A 317 29.79 8.82 -5.28
CA GLU A 317 31.01 9.62 -5.23
C GLU A 317 30.87 10.95 -6.01
N ALA A 318 31.49 12.02 -5.50
CA ALA A 318 31.42 13.33 -6.13
C ALA A 318 32.01 13.33 -7.56
N THR A 319 31.32 14.00 -8.49
CA THR A 319 31.68 14.16 -9.92
C THR A 319 31.70 12.89 -10.78
N GLN A 320 31.42 11.73 -10.20
CA GLN A 320 31.33 10.46 -10.92
C GLN A 320 30.06 10.43 -11.80
N LEU A 321 30.19 9.92 -13.03
CA LEU A 321 29.11 9.82 -14.01
C LEU A 321 28.74 8.35 -14.23
N VAL A 322 27.44 8.09 -14.32
CA VAL A 322 26.89 6.77 -14.64
C VAL A 322 26.46 6.73 -16.11
N SER A 323 26.89 5.68 -16.80
CA SER A 323 26.42 5.30 -18.12
C SER A 323 25.50 4.08 -18.02
N GLY A 324 24.31 4.18 -18.61
CA GLY A 324 23.29 3.13 -18.59
C GLY A 324 23.31 2.27 -19.84
N SER A 325 22.98 0.99 -19.67
CA SER A 325 22.59 0.09 -20.75
C SER A 325 21.47 -0.85 -20.28
N VAL A 326 20.80 -1.50 -21.24
CA VAL A 326 19.70 -2.44 -20.96
C VAL A 326 19.79 -3.63 -21.91
N SER A 327 19.38 -4.80 -21.41
CA SER A 327 19.34 -6.06 -22.17
C SER A 327 18.08 -6.85 -21.84
N GLY A 328 17.67 -7.75 -22.73
CA GLY A 328 16.45 -8.55 -22.56
C GLY A 328 15.13 -7.80 -22.83
N VAL A 329 15.19 -6.61 -23.42
CA VAL A 329 14.01 -5.79 -23.75
C VAL A 329 13.10 -6.53 -24.75
N PRO A 330 11.84 -6.84 -24.40
CA PRO A 330 10.89 -7.52 -25.30
C PRO A 330 10.37 -6.57 -26.39
N PRO A 331 9.69 -7.10 -27.43
CA PRO A 331 8.93 -6.26 -28.35
C PRO A 331 7.93 -5.37 -27.59
N ASN A 332 7.63 -4.20 -28.16
CA ASN A 332 6.70 -3.22 -27.58
C ASN A 332 7.09 -2.62 -26.21
N MET A 333 8.28 -2.94 -25.68
CA MET A 333 8.92 -2.17 -24.60
C MET A 333 9.91 -1.15 -25.17
N THR A 334 9.83 0.08 -24.69
CA THR A 334 10.83 1.14 -24.89
C THR A 334 11.49 1.46 -23.55
N VAL A 335 12.81 1.63 -23.55
CA VAL A 335 13.58 2.10 -22.39
C VAL A 335 14.40 3.31 -22.84
N ASN A 336 14.02 4.50 -22.38
CA ASN A 336 14.79 5.71 -22.61
C ASN A 336 15.86 5.84 -21.51
N ILE A 337 17.13 5.94 -21.91
CA ILE A 337 18.26 6.04 -20.98
C ILE A 337 18.84 7.44 -21.04
N THR A 338 18.91 8.12 -19.90
CA THR A 338 19.60 9.41 -19.77
C THR A 338 20.79 9.26 -18.84
N ASN A 339 22.01 9.41 -19.37
CA ASN A 339 23.27 9.29 -18.62
C ASN A 339 23.61 10.58 -17.85
N GLY A 340 24.34 10.47 -16.74
CA GLY A 340 24.74 11.63 -15.93
C GLY A 340 25.20 11.26 -14.52
N LEU A 341 25.21 12.22 -13.59
CA LEU A 341 25.43 11.97 -12.15
C LEU A 341 24.39 11.00 -11.56
N THR A 342 23.22 10.94 -12.20
CA THR A 342 22.21 9.90 -11.98
C THR A 342 21.75 9.46 -13.36
N CYS A 343 21.99 8.20 -13.68
CA CYS A 343 21.45 7.60 -14.88
C CYS A 343 19.98 7.25 -14.63
N THR A 344 19.07 7.64 -15.53
CA THR A 344 17.65 7.26 -15.46
C THR A 344 17.29 6.27 -16.56
N PHE A 345 16.32 5.41 -16.26
CA PHE A 345 15.73 4.45 -17.18
C PHE A 345 14.21 4.65 -17.14
N ASP A 346 13.69 5.37 -18.12
CA ASP A 346 12.24 5.59 -18.29
C ASP A 346 11.68 4.48 -19.17
N VAL A 347 10.96 3.54 -18.55
CA VAL A 347 10.42 2.32 -19.16
C VAL A 347 8.95 2.56 -19.52
N THR A 348 8.61 2.29 -20.78
CA THR A 348 7.22 2.21 -21.25
C THR A 348 7.01 0.85 -21.90
N TYR A 349 6.04 0.07 -21.44
CA TYR A 349 5.75 -1.25 -22.01
C TYR A 349 4.25 -1.42 -22.28
N ALA A 350 3.90 -1.62 -23.56
CA ALA A 350 2.53 -1.86 -24.00
C ALA A 350 2.41 -3.24 -24.70
N PRO A 351 2.35 -4.34 -23.94
CA PRO A 351 2.41 -5.70 -24.50
C PRO A 351 1.18 -6.09 -25.32
N THR A 352 1.42 -7.01 -26.25
CA THR A 352 0.45 -7.61 -27.18
C THR A 352 0.38 -9.13 -27.00
N ALA A 353 -0.52 -9.80 -27.72
CA ALA A 353 -0.61 -11.27 -27.77
C ALA A 353 0.69 -11.98 -28.16
N GLY A 354 1.60 -11.32 -28.88
CA GLY A 354 2.93 -11.86 -29.21
C GLY A 354 3.92 -11.83 -28.03
N ASP A 355 3.60 -11.09 -26.97
CA ASP A 355 4.48 -10.82 -25.83
C ASP A 355 4.12 -11.65 -24.59
N VAL A 356 3.17 -12.59 -24.66
CA VAL A 356 2.75 -13.42 -23.51
C VAL A 356 3.92 -14.23 -22.96
N GLY A 357 4.09 -14.22 -21.63
CA GLY A 357 5.10 -15.02 -20.93
C GLY A 357 5.94 -14.21 -19.94
N VAL A 358 7.14 -14.72 -19.65
CA VAL A 358 8.06 -14.14 -18.67
C VAL A 358 9.24 -13.50 -19.40
N HIS A 359 9.46 -12.21 -19.17
CA HIS A 359 10.57 -11.43 -19.72
C HIS A 359 11.47 -10.93 -18.60
N ILE A 360 12.78 -11.13 -18.73
CA ILE A 360 13.77 -10.65 -17.76
C ILE A 360 14.56 -9.54 -18.42
N VAL A 361 14.34 -8.31 -17.96
CA VAL A 361 15.02 -7.11 -18.48
C VAL A 361 16.08 -6.69 -17.46
N CYS A 362 17.34 -6.73 -17.87
CA CYS A 362 18.47 -6.38 -17.02
C CYS A 362 18.99 -4.98 -17.37
N PHE A 363 18.87 -4.08 -16.39
CA PHE A 363 19.34 -2.70 -16.42
C PHE A 363 20.72 -2.64 -15.79
N GLN A 364 21.67 -2.00 -16.44
CA GLN A 364 23.06 -1.92 -16.00
C GLN A 364 23.52 -0.46 -15.95
N GLY A 365 24.12 -0.07 -14.83
CA GLY A 365 24.78 1.22 -14.65
C GLY A 365 26.27 1.00 -14.40
N VAL A 366 27.10 1.61 -15.24
CA VAL A 366 28.56 1.56 -15.16
C VAL A 366 29.09 2.96 -14.87
N ASP A 367 29.90 3.11 -13.83
CA ASP A 367 30.54 4.38 -13.52
C ASP A 367 31.75 4.68 -14.42
N ASN A 368 32.31 5.88 -14.30
CA ASN A 368 33.46 6.35 -15.06
C ASN A 368 34.80 6.36 -14.29
N PHE A 369 34.90 5.66 -13.15
CA PHE A 369 36.15 5.52 -12.40
C PHE A 369 37.05 4.44 -13.03
N THR A 370 38.25 4.25 -12.47
CA THR A 370 39.24 3.29 -12.97
C THR A 370 39.83 2.48 -11.80
N PRO A 371 39.51 1.17 -11.67
CA PRO A 371 38.57 0.42 -12.51
C PRO A 371 37.11 0.88 -12.32
N PRO A 372 36.26 0.77 -13.37
CA PRO A 372 34.85 1.08 -13.25
C PRO A 372 34.13 0.02 -12.42
N CYS A 373 33.17 0.43 -11.61
CA CYS A 373 32.23 -0.44 -10.91
C CYS A 373 30.91 -0.50 -11.70
N THR A 374 30.21 -1.64 -11.60
CA THR A 374 29.01 -1.93 -12.38
C THR A 374 27.91 -2.49 -11.48
N THR A 375 26.77 -1.80 -11.45
CA THR A 375 25.52 -2.32 -10.87
C THR A 375 24.69 -2.95 -11.98
N THR A 376 24.04 -4.08 -11.71
CA THR A 376 23.04 -4.69 -12.61
C THR A 376 21.82 -5.10 -11.81
N VAL A 377 20.65 -4.66 -12.23
CA VAL A 377 19.35 -5.00 -11.64
C VAL A 377 18.48 -5.62 -12.74
N CYS A 378 18.00 -6.84 -12.52
CA CYS A 378 17.12 -7.53 -13.45
C CYS A 378 15.69 -7.53 -12.92
N VAL A 379 14.77 -6.96 -13.70
CA VAL A 379 13.33 -6.95 -13.41
C VAL A 379 12.66 -8.08 -14.19
N THR A 380 11.85 -8.88 -13.51
CA THR A 380 11.01 -9.90 -14.14
C THR A 380 9.65 -9.30 -14.44
N TYR A 381 9.29 -9.22 -15.72
CA TYR A 381 7.95 -8.86 -16.18
C TYR A 381 7.19 -10.13 -16.54
N ILE A 382 5.95 -10.27 -16.06
CA ILE A 382 5.04 -11.34 -16.44
C ILE A 382 3.92 -10.70 -17.25
N VAL A 383 3.83 -11.07 -18.52
CA VAL A 383 2.80 -10.60 -19.43
C VAL A 383 1.69 -11.63 -19.51
N ASP A 384 0.49 -11.22 -19.12
CA ASP A 384 -0.74 -11.98 -19.33
C ASP A 384 -1.61 -11.26 -20.37
N CYS A 385 -2.03 -12.01 -21.39
CA CYS A 385 -3.09 -11.59 -22.29
C CYS A 385 -4.31 -12.46 -21.97
N PRO A 386 -5.26 -12.00 -21.13
CA PRO A 386 -6.55 -12.64 -21.04
C PRO A 386 -7.21 -12.60 -22.41
N GLY A 387 -7.19 -13.73 -23.11
CA GLY A 387 -8.05 -13.97 -24.26
C GLY A 387 -9.49 -14.14 -23.76
N PRO A 388 -10.49 -13.70 -24.54
CA PRO A 388 -11.88 -13.95 -24.17
C PRO A 388 -12.11 -15.45 -24.03
N VAL A 389 -12.97 -15.86 -23.09
CA VAL A 389 -13.49 -17.23 -23.08
C VAL A 389 -14.25 -17.43 -24.39
N GLU A 390 -13.69 -18.22 -25.31
CA GLU A 390 -14.30 -18.43 -26.63
C GLU A 390 -15.55 -19.28 -26.51
N LEU A 391 -16.69 -18.62 -26.34
CA LEU A 391 -17.95 -19.25 -26.07
C LEU A 391 -18.59 -19.76 -27.39
N THR A 392 -18.67 -21.08 -27.54
CA THR A 392 -19.13 -21.76 -28.77
C THR A 392 -20.65 -21.88 -28.87
N SER A 393 -21.34 -21.89 -27.73
CA SER A 393 -22.79 -21.93 -27.67
C SER A 393 -23.31 -21.40 -26.35
N PHE A 394 -24.39 -20.61 -26.38
CA PHE A 394 -25.21 -20.27 -25.21
C PHE A 394 -26.67 -20.47 -25.58
N THR A 395 -27.36 -21.37 -24.87
CA THR A 395 -28.72 -21.80 -25.20
C THR A 395 -29.56 -21.94 -23.93
N SER A 396 -30.88 -21.94 -24.09
CA SER A 396 -31.83 -22.18 -23.00
C SER A 396 -32.88 -23.21 -23.39
N THR A 397 -33.41 -23.92 -22.40
CA THR A 397 -34.59 -24.78 -22.53
C THR A 397 -35.55 -24.51 -21.39
N VAL A 398 -36.86 -24.44 -21.70
CA VAL A 398 -37.92 -24.20 -20.72
C VAL A 398 -38.64 -25.50 -20.42
N THR A 399 -38.72 -25.88 -19.15
CA THR A 399 -39.54 -27.02 -18.70
C THR A 399 -40.45 -26.57 -17.57
N ASN A 400 -41.76 -26.46 -17.84
CA ASN A 400 -42.77 -25.88 -16.95
C ASN A 400 -42.49 -24.42 -16.54
N ARG A 401 -41.73 -24.23 -15.45
CA ARG A 401 -41.36 -22.94 -14.85
C ARG A 401 -39.85 -22.79 -14.66
N ASP A 402 -39.09 -23.79 -15.08
CA ASP A 402 -37.66 -23.88 -14.87
C ASP A 402 -36.97 -23.64 -16.21
N VAL A 403 -35.93 -22.81 -16.20
CA VAL A 403 -35.09 -22.47 -17.35
C VAL A 403 -33.74 -23.11 -17.13
N THR A 404 -33.40 -24.09 -17.96
CA THR A 404 -32.05 -24.66 -17.98
C THR A 404 -31.24 -23.96 -19.06
N LEU A 405 -30.24 -23.20 -18.63
CA LEU A 405 -29.23 -22.60 -19.46
C LEU A 405 -28.12 -23.62 -19.69
N ASN A 406 -27.66 -23.75 -20.93
CA ASN A 406 -26.51 -24.59 -21.28
C ASN A 406 -25.55 -23.77 -22.16
N TRP A 407 -24.27 -23.80 -21.81
CA TRP A 407 -23.23 -23.17 -22.61
C TRP A 407 -22.00 -24.06 -22.77
N SER A 408 -21.16 -23.75 -23.73
CA SER A 408 -19.88 -24.42 -23.93
C SER A 408 -18.80 -23.45 -24.38
N THR A 409 -17.58 -23.71 -23.93
CA THR A 409 -16.36 -22.97 -24.23
C THR A 409 -15.50 -23.79 -25.19
N ALA A 410 -14.81 -23.16 -26.14
CA ALA A 410 -13.76 -23.82 -26.94
C ALA A 410 -12.46 -23.84 -26.16
N THR A 411 -12.14 -22.71 -25.53
CA THR A 411 -11.01 -22.51 -24.64
C THR A 411 -11.41 -21.61 -23.48
N GLU A 412 -10.69 -21.73 -22.37
CA GLU A 412 -10.77 -20.86 -21.20
C GLU A 412 -9.37 -20.40 -20.83
N THR A 413 -9.21 -19.15 -20.44
CA THR A 413 -7.97 -18.60 -19.89
C THR A 413 -8.32 -17.88 -18.60
N ASN A 414 -7.61 -18.18 -17.51
CA ASN A 414 -7.75 -17.53 -16.20
C ASN A 414 -9.17 -17.54 -15.58
N ASN A 415 -10.07 -18.38 -16.08
CA ASN A 415 -11.50 -18.35 -15.78
C ASN A 415 -11.83 -18.87 -14.37
N SER A 416 -12.23 -17.97 -13.47
CA SER A 416 -12.74 -18.30 -12.13
C SER A 416 -14.18 -18.84 -12.20
N GLY A 417 -14.98 -18.37 -13.15
CA GLY A 417 -16.31 -18.92 -13.43
C GLY A 417 -17.29 -17.92 -14.02
N PHE A 418 -18.57 -18.28 -13.96
CA PHE A 418 -19.67 -17.55 -14.60
C PHE A 418 -20.72 -17.15 -13.58
N ASP A 419 -20.92 -15.85 -13.40
CA ASP A 419 -22.11 -15.29 -12.76
C ASP A 419 -23.28 -15.38 -13.74
N ILE A 420 -24.36 -16.05 -13.33
CA ILE A 420 -25.59 -16.14 -14.14
C ILE A 420 -26.51 -15.00 -13.72
N GLU A 421 -26.86 -14.14 -14.66
CA GLU A 421 -27.71 -12.98 -14.42
C GLU A 421 -29.00 -13.04 -15.27
N ARG A 422 -30.11 -12.63 -14.65
CA ARG A 422 -31.46 -12.59 -15.23
C ARG A 422 -32.07 -11.21 -15.12
N SER A 423 -32.75 -10.75 -16.17
CA SER A 423 -33.60 -9.57 -16.17
C SER A 423 -35.04 -9.91 -16.56
N GLY A 424 -36.02 -9.22 -15.96
CA GLY A 424 -37.46 -9.36 -16.23
C GLY A 424 -38.00 -8.45 -17.34
N GLY A 425 -37.15 -8.04 -18.28
CA GLY A 425 -37.51 -7.15 -19.40
C GLY A 425 -37.40 -5.65 -19.12
N ASN A 426 -36.99 -5.25 -17.91
CA ASN A 426 -36.78 -3.85 -17.51
C ASN A 426 -35.30 -3.42 -17.52
N ASN A 427 -34.39 -4.23 -18.07
CA ASN A 427 -32.94 -4.08 -18.05
C ASN A 427 -32.28 -4.04 -16.65
N GLU A 428 -33.02 -4.27 -15.57
CA GLU A 428 -32.44 -4.54 -14.26
C GLU A 428 -31.97 -5.99 -14.21
N TRP A 429 -30.68 -6.20 -13.93
CA TRP A 429 -30.06 -7.53 -13.90
C TRP A 429 -29.90 -8.00 -12.45
N THR A 430 -30.28 -9.25 -12.21
CA THR A 430 -30.18 -9.91 -10.90
C THR A 430 -29.35 -11.18 -11.03
N LYS A 431 -28.33 -11.34 -10.17
CA LYS A 431 -27.55 -12.57 -10.07
C LYS A 431 -28.44 -13.69 -9.52
N VAL A 432 -28.65 -14.75 -10.30
CA VAL A 432 -29.44 -15.92 -9.93
C VAL A 432 -28.59 -17.15 -9.59
N GLY A 433 -27.31 -17.15 -9.97
CA GLY A 433 -26.38 -18.23 -9.65
C GLY A 433 -24.92 -17.90 -9.96
N PHE A 434 -24.05 -18.84 -9.64
CA PHE A 434 -22.65 -18.88 -10.04
C PHE A 434 -22.28 -20.33 -10.39
N VAL A 435 -21.47 -20.51 -11.44
CA VAL A 435 -20.88 -21.80 -11.81
C VAL A 435 -19.37 -21.62 -11.94
N THR A 436 -18.61 -22.36 -11.14
CA THR A 436 -17.13 -22.32 -11.11
C THR A 436 -16.54 -22.75 -12.46
N GLY A 437 -15.56 -21.98 -12.94
CA GLY A 437 -14.78 -22.28 -14.14
C GLY A 437 -13.63 -23.24 -13.86
N HIS A 438 -12.87 -23.59 -14.90
CA HIS A 438 -11.74 -24.52 -14.76
C HIS A 438 -10.36 -23.83 -14.90
N GLY A 439 -10.31 -22.50 -14.83
CA GLY A 439 -9.09 -21.72 -14.97
C GLY A 439 -8.64 -21.60 -16.42
N THR A 440 -7.46 -22.14 -16.73
CA THR A 440 -6.90 -22.13 -18.09
C THR A 440 -6.98 -23.53 -18.69
N VAL A 441 -7.82 -23.69 -19.72
CA VAL A 441 -8.11 -24.98 -20.37
C VAL A 441 -8.22 -24.79 -21.88
N THR A 442 -7.44 -25.54 -22.65
CA THR A 442 -7.41 -25.46 -24.13
C THR A 442 -8.25 -26.53 -24.81
N VAL A 443 -9.15 -27.19 -24.08
CA VAL A 443 -10.09 -28.20 -24.59
C VAL A 443 -11.52 -27.76 -24.31
N PRO A 444 -12.50 -28.11 -25.17
CA PRO A 444 -13.87 -27.66 -24.96
C PRO A 444 -14.50 -28.20 -23.67
N LEU A 445 -15.21 -27.33 -22.96
CA LEU A 445 -15.97 -27.66 -21.75
C LEU A 445 -17.43 -27.26 -21.90
N SER A 446 -18.31 -27.98 -21.19
CA SER A 446 -19.76 -27.74 -21.20
C SER A 446 -20.29 -27.53 -19.79
N TYR A 447 -21.20 -26.57 -19.67
CA TYR A 447 -21.76 -26.10 -18.40
C TYR A 447 -23.29 -26.03 -18.47
N SER A 448 -23.93 -26.14 -17.31
CA SER A 448 -25.38 -26.04 -17.20
C SER A 448 -25.79 -25.37 -15.89
N PHE A 449 -26.86 -24.59 -15.92
CA PHE A 449 -27.48 -23.97 -14.75
C PHE A 449 -29.00 -23.94 -14.91
N THR A 450 -29.75 -24.34 -13.88
CA THR A 450 -31.22 -24.29 -13.89
C THR A 450 -31.73 -23.22 -12.93
N ASP A 451 -32.33 -22.16 -13.47
CA ASP A 451 -33.17 -21.23 -12.72
C ASP A 451 -34.57 -21.84 -12.55
N ARG A 452 -35.17 -21.77 -11.36
CA ARG A 452 -36.35 -22.58 -10.99
C ARG A 452 -37.51 -21.76 -10.45
N GLY A 453 -38.73 -22.23 -10.74
CA GLY A 453 -39.95 -21.69 -10.15
C GLY A 453 -40.28 -20.27 -10.58
N LEU A 454 -39.96 -19.89 -11.82
CA LEU A 454 -40.24 -18.57 -12.36
C LEU A 454 -41.75 -18.27 -12.40
N ALA A 455 -42.10 -16.98 -12.37
CA ALA A 455 -43.44 -16.51 -12.70
C ALA A 455 -43.64 -16.49 -14.22
N SER A 456 -44.89 -16.43 -14.69
CA SER A 456 -45.18 -16.22 -16.12
C SER A 456 -44.69 -14.84 -16.56
N GLY A 457 -44.04 -14.74 -17.70
CA GLY A 457 -43.39 -13.51 -18.17
C GLY A 457 -42.28 -13.77 -19.19
N VAL A 458 -41.60 -12.69 -19.58
CA VAL A 458 -40.46 -12.70 -20.51
C VAL A 458 -39.18 -12.42 -19.72
N TYR A 459 -38.15 -13.22 -19.92
CA TYR A 459 -36.87 -13.12 -19.22
C TYR A 459 -35.71 -13.05 -20.19
N ASN A 460 -34.75 -12.18 -19.90
CA ASN A 460 -33.46 -12.11 -20.56
C ASN A 460 -32.38 -12.68 -19.64
N TYR A 461 -31.41 -13.39 -20.23
CA TYR A 461 -30.30 -14.02 -19.50
C TYR A 461 -28.96 -13.60 -20.09
N ARG A 462 -27.96 -13.47 -19.23
CA ARG A 462 -26.56 -13.33 -19.64
C ARG A 462 -25.65 -14.07 -18.66
N LEU A 463 -24.50 -14.51 -19.18
CA LEU A 463 -23.38 -14.93 -18.37
C LEU A 463 -22.46 -13.74 -18.21
N LYS A 464 -21.99 -13.51 -16.99
CA LYS A 464 -20.84 -12.66 -16.70
C LYS A 464 -19.69 -13.60 -16.35
N GLN A 465 -18.81 -13.84 -17.30
CA GLN A 465 -17.58 -14.59 -17.07
C GLN A 465 -16.65 -13.74 -16.20
N ILE A 466 -15.92 -14.35 -15.27
CA ILE A 466 -15.06 -13.68 -14.29
C ILE A 466 -13.71 -14.41 -14.21
N ASP A 467 -12.63 -13.66 -14.28
CA ASP A 467 -11.26 -14.15 -14.14
C ASP A 467 -10.80 -14.19 -12.67
N PHE A 468 -9.75 -14.96 -12.34
CA PHE A 468 -9.17 -14.95 -10.99
C PHE A 468 -8.57 -13.59 -10.57
N ASN A 469 -8.28 -12.69 -11.54
CA ASN A 469 -7.83 -11.32 -11.29
C ASN A 469 -8.98 -10.31 -11.13
N GLY A 470 -10.25 -10.74 -11.29
CA GLY A 470 -11.44 -9.89 -11.15
C GLY A 470 -11.94 -9.20 -12.43
N ASN A 471 -11.27 -9.37 -13.56
CA ASN A 471 -11.80 -8.97 -14.87
C ASN A 471 -13.07 -9.76 -15.23
N PHE A 472 -13.87 -9.24 -16.17
CA PHE A 472 -15.10 -9.91 -16.61
C PHE A 472 -15.53 -9.56 -18.04
N GLU A 473 -16.23 -10.49 -18.68
CA GLU A 473 -16.90 -10.33 -19.98
C GLU A 473 -18.39 -10.75 -19.90
N TYR A 474 -19.26 -10.16 -20.72
CA TYR A 474 -20.69 -10.49 -20.78
C TYR A 474 -21.09 -11.22 -22.06
N PHE A 475 -21.68 -12.40 -21.92
CA PHE A 475 -22.29 -13.17 -23.01
C PHE A 475 -23.81 -13.16 -22.86
N ASN A 476 -24.51 -12.46 -23.76
CA ASN A 476 -25.98 -12.37 -23.73
C ASN A 476 -26.61 -13.57 -24.45
N LEU A 477 -27.70 -14.11 -23.89
CA LEU A 477 -28.49 -15.13 -24.56
C LEU A 477 -29.21 -14.48 -25.75
N SER A 478 -29.08 -15.07 -26.94
CA SER A 478 -29.58 -14.43 -28.18
C SER A 478 -31.10 -14.33 -28.29
N ASN A 479 -31.84 -15.11 -27.49
CA ASN A 479 -33.30 -15.18 -27.52
C ASN A 479 -33.88 -14.90 -26.13
N GLU A 480 -35.01 -14.18 -26.11
CA GLU A 480 -35.81 -14.02 -24.89
C GLU A 480 -36.42 -15.37 -24.47
N VAL A 481 -36.53 -15.58 -23.15
CA VAL A 481 -37.08 -16.81 -22.57
C VAL A 481 -38.47 -16.52 -22.03
N ILE A 482 -39.48 -17.14 -22.64
CA ILE A 482 -40.90 -16.94 -22.29
C ILE A 482 -41.37 -18.06 -21.37
N ILE A 483 -41.79 -17.71 -20.16
CA ILE A 483 -42.57 -18.59 -19.28
C ILE A 483 -44.04 -18.32 -19.54
N GLY A 484 -44.70 -19.26 -20.22
CA GLY A 484 -46.12 -19.17 -20.56
C GLY A 484 -47.03 -19.14 -19.33
N THR A 485 -48.30 -18.84 -19.55
CA THR A 485 -49.34 -18.97 -18.53
C THR A 485 -49.67 -20.45 -18.29
N PRO A 486 -50.07 -20.84 -17.07
CA PRO A 486 -50.54 -22.20 -16.81
C PRO A 486 -51.84 -22.50 -17.57
N THR A 487 -52.06 -23.76 -17.93
CA THR A 487 -53.30 -24.23 -18.58
C THR A 487 -54.35 -24.74 -17.58
N THR A 488 -53.97 -24.95 -16.32
CA THR A 488 -54.84 -25.48 -15.26
C THR A 488 -54.59 -24.78 -13.93
N PHE A 489 -55.62 -24.73 -13.08
CA PHE A 489 -55.46 -24.31 -11.69
C PHE A 489 -54.63 -25.33 -10.92
N SER A 490 -53.74 -24.88 -10.03
CA SER A 490 -53.11 -25.77 -9.06
C SER A 490 -52.72 -25.05 -7.78
N LEU A 491 -52.78 -25.76 -6.65
CA LEU A 491 -52.20 -25.38 -5.38
C LEU A 491 -51.17 -26.45 -5.00
N LYS A 492 -49.90 -26.08 -4.91
CA LYS A 492 -48.81 -27.02 -4.57
C LYS A 492 -48.78 -27.28 -3.07
N GLN A 493 -48.17 -28.41 -2.69
CA GLN A 493 -47.75 -28.63 -1.31
C GLN A 493 -46.70 -27.59 -0.94
N ASN A 494 -46.82 -26.98 0.24
CA ASN A 494 -45.85 -26.02 0.75
C ASN A 494 -44.47 -26.68 0.93
N TYR A 495 -43.40 -25.93 0.71
CA TYR A 495 -42.04 -26.41 0.91
C TYR A 495 -41.18 -25.40 1.69
N PRO A 496 -40.44 -25.83 2.73
CA PRO A 496 -40.43 -27.19 3.30
C PRO A 496 -41.77 -27.56 3.96
N ASN A 497 -42.02 -28.85 4.17
CA ASN A 497 -43.13 -29.35 5.00
C ASN A 497 -42.72 -30.70 5.63
N PRO A 498 -42.50 -30.79 6.96
CA PRO A 498 -42.73 -29.76 7.98
C PRO A 498 -41.82 -28.53 7.82
N PHE A 499 -42.21 -27.39 8.40
CA PHE A 499 -41.47 -26.12 8.28
C PHE A 499 -41.20 -25.46 9.63
N ASN A 500 -40.14 -24.63 9.68
CA ASN A 500 -39.73 -23.87 10.86
C ASN A 500 -38.97 -22.58 10.49
N PRO A 501 -39.41 -21.38 10.90
CA PRO A 501 -40.80 -21.00 11.09
C PRO A 501 -41.49 -20.63 9.76
N SER A 502 -40.75 -20.59 8.64
CA SER A 502 -41.24 -20.12 7.34
C SER A 502 -41.31 -21.20 6.26
N THR A 503 -42.22 -21.02 5.30
CA THR A 503 -42.42 -21.90 4.15
C THR A 503 -42.85 -21.11 2.92
N LYS A 504 -42.58 -21.63 1.72
CA LYS A 504 -43.15 -21.13 0.47
C LYS A 504 -44.41 -21.91 0.10
N ILE A 505 -45.42 -21.22 -0.42
CA ILE A 505 -46.64 -21.79 -1.01
C ILE A 505 -46.70 -21.33 -2.47
N GLU A 506 -46.85 -22.27 -3.40
CA GLU A 506 -46.93 -22.00 -4.83
C GLU A 506 -48.28 -22.40 -5.41
N TYR A 507 -48.79 -21.61 -6.35
CA TYR A 507 -50.06 -21.86 -7.01
C TYR A 507 -50.05 -21.32 -8.46
N ALA A 508 -51.01 -21.78 -9.25
CA ALA A 508 -51.14 -21.44 -10.66
C ALA A 508 -52.60 -21.09 -10.98
N ILE A 509 -52.83 -20.02 -11.73
CA ILE A 509 -54.15 -19.60 -12.21
C ILE A 509 -54.12 -19.43 -13.74
N PRO A 510 -54.95 -20.16 -14.52
CA PRO A 510 -54.92 -20.12 -15.98
C PRO A 510 -55.67 -18.92 -16.59
N PHE A 511 -56.45 -18.20 -15.80
CA PHE A 511 -57.26 -17.05 -16.21
C PHE A 511 -57.19 -15.96 -15.15
N ASP A 512 -57.42 -14.72 -15.57
CA ASP A 512 -57.55 -13.57 -14.67
C ASP A 512 -58.72 -13.77 -13.69
N GLY A 513 -58.49 -13.45 -12.42
CA GLY A 513 -59.50 -13.67 -11.39
C GLY A 513 -59.13 -13.06 -10.04
N LYS A 514 -60.13 -12.96 -9.16
CA LYS A 514 -59.95 -12.56 -7.77
C LYS A 514 -59.54 -13.78 -6.94
N VAL A 515 -58.31 -13.76 -6.47
CA VAL A 515 -57.67 -14.80 -5.66
C VAL A 515 -57.74 -14.41 -4.18
N SER A 516 -58.14 -15.36 -3.34
CA SER A 516 -57.85 -15.33 -1.91
C SER A 516 -57.10 -16.60 -1.50
N LEU A 517 -55.97 -16.42 -0.81
CA LEU A 517 -55.22 -17.51 -0.19
C LEU A 517 -55.17 -17.26 1.31
N SER A 518 -55.74 -18.17 2.10
CA SER A 518 -55.93 -17.99 3.54
C SER A 518 -55.48 -19.20 4.33
N ILE A 519 -54.95 -18.95 5.54
CA ILE A 519 -54.45 -19.91 6.50
C ILE A 519 -55.50 -20.14 7.59
N PHE A 520 -55.72 -21.39 7.98
CA PHE A 520 -56.69 -21.82 8.97
C PHE A 520 -56.05 -22.75 10.02
N ASP A 521 -56.53 -22.68 11.26
CA ASP A 521 -56.19 -23.66 12.30
C ASP A 521 -57.06 -24.92 12.22
N MET A 522 -56.83 -25.88 13.13
CA MET A 522 -57.58 -27.14 13.19
C MET A 522 -59.08 -26.96 13.55
N SER A 523 -59.50 -25.81 14.05
CA SER A 523 -60.91 -25.49 14.31
C SER A 523 -61.61 -24.87 13.10
N GLY A 524 -60.88 -24.60 12.01
CA GLY A 524 -61.39 -23.93 10.82
C GLY A 524 -61.44 -22.41 10.94
N LYS A 525 -60.83 -21.82 12.00
CA LYS A 525 -60.72 -20.38 12.16
C LYS A 525 -59.65 -19.82 11.22
N GLU A 526 -59.97 -18.75 10.48
CA GLU A 526 -58.99 -18.02 9.68
C GLU A 526 -57.96 -17.34 10.59
N ILE A 527 -56.68 -17.63 10.34
CA ILE A 527 -55.53 -17.12 11.10
C ILE A 527 -54.85 -15.97 10.35
N SER A 528 -54.75 -16.08 9.03
CA SER A 528 -54.11 -15.08 8.17
C SER A 528 -54.62 -15.19 6.74
N LYS A 529 -54.57 -14.08 5.98
CA LYS A 529 -54.92 -14.01 4.57
C LYS A 529 -53.71 -13.48 3.81
N LEU A 530 -53.02 -14.39 3.12
CA LEU A 530 -51.75 -14.12 2.42
C LEU A 530 -51.97 -13.39 1.10
N VAL A 531 -53.11 -13.63 0.46
CA VAL A 531 -53.51 -13.00 -0.81
C VAL A 531 -54.99 -12.67 -0.74
N ASN A 532 -55.37 -11.48 -1.22
CA ASN A 532 -56.77 -11.03 -1.37
C ASN A 532 -56.85 -9.93 -2.43
N GLY A 533 -56.98 -10.30 -3.70
CA GLY A 533 -56.98 -9.33 -4.79
C GLY A 533 -57.14 -9.97 -6.16
N THR A 534 -57.25 -9.14 -7.19
CA THR A 534 -57.24 -9.61 -8.59
C THR A 534 -55.80 -9.94 -9.01
N GLN A 535 -55.62 -11.09 -9.63
CA GLN A 535 -54.36 -11.53 -10.22
C GLN A 535 -54.62 -11.97 -11.67
N THR A 536 -53.65 -11.74 -12.55
CA THR A 536 -53.70 -12.16 -13.96
C THR A 536 -53.32 -13.63 -14.11
N ALA A 537 -53.66 -14.25 -15.24
CA ALA A 537 -53.21 -15.60 -15.58
C ALA A 537 -51.68 -15.74 -15.38
N GLY A 538 -51.25 -16.73 -14.59
CA GLY A 538 -49.84 -16.90 -14.26
C GLY A 538 -49.54 -17.87 -13.12
N TYR A 539 -48.24 -18.09 -12.91
CA TYR A 539 -47.70 -18.79 -11.75
C TYR A 539 -47.31 -17.83 -10.63
N TYR A 540 -47.66 -18.18 -9.39
CA TYR A 540 -47.47 -17.36 -8.21
C TYR A 540 -46.79 -18.13 -7.07
N SER A 541 -46.06 -17.40 -6.23
CA SER A 541 -45.36 -17.89 -5.05
C SER A 541 -45.52 -16.87 -3.94
N VAL A 542 -45.89 -17.32 -2.74
CA VAL A 542 -45.99 -16.47 -1.54
C VAL A 542 -45.30 -17.15 -0.37
N ASN A 543 -44.59 -16.36 0.43
CA ASN A 543 -43.96 -16.83 1.65
C ASN A 543 -44.96 -16.73 2.81
N PHE A 544 -44.98 -17.74 3.67
CA PHE A 544 -45.70 -17.74 4.93
C PHE A 544 -44.71 -17.84 6.09
N ASP A 545 -44.89 -16.98 7.09
CA ASP A 545 -44.13 -17.00 8.35
C ASP A 545 -45.05 -17.38 9.51
N GLY A 546 -44.75 -18.53 10.12
CA GLY A 546 -45.44 -19.10 11.27
C GLY A 546 -44.82 -18.74 12.63
N THR A 547 -43.87 -17.80 12.70
CA THR A 547 -43.13 -17.44 13.94
C THR A 547 -44.07 -17.18 15.13
N ASN A 548 -45.22 -16.55 14.91
CA ASN A 548 -46.19 -16.22 15.96
C ASN A 548 -47.24 -17.31 16.25
N LEU A 549 -47.09 -18.51 15.68
CA LEU A 549 -48.01 -19.64 15.83
C LEU A 549 -47.39 -20.76 16.68
N ALA A 550 -48.22 -21.70 17.15
CA ALA A 550 -47.74 -22.87 17.91
C ALA A 550 -47.34 -24.00 16.94
N SER A 551 -46.48 -24.92 17.38
CA SER A 551 -46.25 -26.16 16.63
C SER A 551 -47.56 -26.91 16.47
N GLY A 552 -47.90 -27.34 15.25
CA GLY A 552 -49.21 -27.92 14.97
C GLY A 552 -49.57 -27.99 13.49
N VAL A 553 -50.71 -28.63 13.23
CA VAL A 553 -51.29 -28.77 11.89
C VAL A 553 -52.08 -27.52 11.55
N TYR A 554 -51.78 -26.95 10.39
CA TYR A 554 -52.51 -25.84 9.79
C TYR A 554 -52.99 -26.22 8.39
N TYR A 555 -54.02 -25.54 7.92
CA TYR A 555 -54.54 -25.69 6.57
C TYR A 555 -54.38 -24.39 5.81
N TYR A 556 -54.15 -24.48 4.50
CA TYR A 556 -54.21 -23.32 3.62
C TYR A 556 -55.17 -23.62 2.47
N ARG A 557 -56.08 -22.68 2.21
CA ARG A 557 -57.11 -22.78 1.17
C ARG A 557 -56.93 -21.64 0.18
N ILE A 558 -56.89 -21.97 -1.10
CA ILE A 558 -57.02 -21.00 -2.18
C ILE A 558 -58.47 -21.00 -2.66
N GLU A 559 -58.98 -19.82 -2.94
CA GLU A 559 -60.26 -19.56 -3.60
C GLU A 559 -59.98 -18.60 -4.75
N VAL A 560 -60.35 -18.99 -5.98
CA VAL A 560 -60.27 -18.11 -7.15
C VAL A 560 -61.67 -17.96 -7.72
N SER A 561 -62.05 -16.70 -7.99
CA SER A 561 -63.36 -16.33 -8.52
C SER A 561 -63.20 -15.43 -9.74
N GLY A 562 -63.92 -15.72 -10.82
CA GLY A 562 -63.70 -15.06 -12.11
C GLY A 562 -64.29 -15.88 -13.25
N GLN A 563 -63.52 -16.05 -14.33
CA GLN A 563 -63.96 -16.78 -15.52
C GLN A 563 -64.27 -18.27 -15.25
N ASN A 564 -63.54 -18.87 -14.30
CA ASN A 564 -63.82 -20.18 -13.71
C ASN A 564 -63.55 -20.09 -12.20
N ASN A 565 -64.39 -20.73 -11.39
CA ASN A 565 -64.19 -20.78 -9.94
C ASN A 565 -63.33 -22.00 -9.56
N PHE A 566 -62.36 -21.81 -8.67
CA PHE A 566 -61.48 -22.88 -8.18
C PHE A 566 -61.30 -22.79 -6.67
N VAL A 567 -61.34 -23.93 -5.99
CA VAL A 567 -61.04 -24.06 -4.56
C VAL A 567 -60.21 -25.32 -4.33
N ASP A 568 -59.06 -25.19 -3.67
CA ASP A 568 -58.25 -26.32 -3.18
C ASP A 568 -57.75 -26.02 -1.77
N THR A 569 -57.62 -27.05 -0.94
CA THR A 569 -57.16 -26.95 0.46
C THR A 569 -56.07 -27.97 0.72
N ARG A 570 -54.96 -27.52 1.30
CA ARG A 570 -53.79 -28.34 1.62
C ARG A 570 -53.43 -28.23 3.10
N LYS A 571 -52.74 -29.25 3.60
CA LYS A 571 -52.32 -29.37 5.01
C LYS A 571 -50.82 -29.09 5.13
N MET A 572 -50.42 -28.29 6.10
CA MET A 572 -49.01 -28.03 6.45
C MET A 572 -48.77 -28.31 7.95
N LEU A 573 -47.53 -28.67 8.31
CA LEU A 573 -47.12 -28.93 9.68
C LEU A 573 -46.02 -27.95 10.09
N LEU A 574 -46.32 -27.07 11.05
CA LEU A 574 -45.34 -26.21 11.70
C LEU A 574 -44.70 -26.96 12.86
N VAL A 575 -43.37 -27.00 12.90
CA VAL A 575 -42.59 -27.59 14.00
C VAL A 575 -41.58 -26.55 14.45
N LYS A 576 -41.77 -25.96 15.63
CA LYS A 576 -40.76 -25.12 16.31
C LYS A 576 -39.66 -25.97 16.92
#